data_AF-A0A813V9Z0-F1
#
_entry.id   AF-A0A813V9Z0-F1
#
_cell.length_a   1.000
_cell.length_b   1.000
_cell.length_c   1.000
_cell.angle_alpha   90.00
_cell.angle_beta   90.00
_cell.angle_gamma   90.00
#
_symmetry.space_group_name_H-M   'P 1'
#
loop_
_entity.id
_entity.type
_entity.pdbx_description
1 polymer ?
#
loop_
_entity_poly.entity_id
_entity_poly.type
_entity_poly.pdbx_seq_one_letter_code
_entity_poly.pdbx_strand_id
1 'polypeptide(L)'
;MSLTSLMRKARYLLDRDLKDKFTAQTIDEHAIDLTLTNPCLYLKEGVTKINPRSVSEPFWEEYSDVNIKNAETQRLNAVQLRNVVDGILKKIVNDLKQAVEQTSRSFDRRIFESKQAKQKLEDQVREVNLLIHQLEENIKTVEKAIRDKEQYLKLAHTRLDIRGQRPNVELVYDAPQKRLIEEIREIEYEIQRLQERLDEAHVRLKNLDRDKLILEKDIETKNNTIFVDEVECHQGLRKAISIVDW
;
A
#
# COMPACT_ATOMS: atom_id res chain seq x y z
N MET A 1 7.14 -28.33 33.45
CA MET A 1 7.87 -27.34 34.28
C MET A 1 8.58 -26.37 33.36
N SER A 2 8.51 -25.06 33.61
CA SER A 2 9.26 -24.07 32.82
C SER A 2 10.77 -24.18 33.08
N LEU A 3 11.62 -23.78 32.13
CA LEU A 3 13.07 -23.73 32.32
C LEU A 3 13.45 -22.88 33.54
N THR A 4 12.72 -21.79 33.78
CA THR A 4 12.88 -20.93 34.97
C THR A 4 12.62 -21.68 36.28
N SER A 5 11.62 -22.57 36.31
CA SER A 5 11.33 -23.44 37.47
C SER A 5 12.45 -24.46 37.69
N LEU A 6 12.97 -25.06 36.61
CA LEU A 6 14.08 -26.01 36.67
C LEU A 6 15.38 -25.37 37.15
N MET A 7 15.72 -24.17 36.66
CA MET A 7 16.90 -23.41 37.13
C MET A 7 16.79 -23.02 38.61
N ARG A 8 15.60 -22.58 39.06
CA ARG A 8 15.36 -22.29 40.48
C ARG A 8 15.52 -23.52 41.35
N LYS A 9 15.03 -24.67 40.90
CA LYS A 9 15.18 -25.95 41.60
C LYS A 9 16.65 -26.38 41.68
N ALA A 10 17.39 -26.30 40.56
CA ALA A 10 18.81 -26.65 40.53
C ALA A 10 19.64 -25.76 41.46
N ARG A 11 19.38 -24.44 41.45
CA ARG A 11 20.00 -23.49 42.38
C ARG A 11 19.70 -23.85 43.84
N TYR A 12 18.44 -24.09 44.17
CA TYR A 12 18.04 -24.46 45.53
C TYR A 12 18.76 -25.73 46.04
N LEU A 13 18.90 -26.75 45.18
CA LEU A 13 19.59 -27.99 45.53
C LEU A 13 21.08 -27.76 45.79
N LEU A 14 21.74 -26.95 44.96
CA LEU A 14 23.15 -26.56 45.17
C LEU A 14 23.33 -25.74 46.44
N ASP A 15 22.48 -24.74 46.68
CA ASP A 15 22.56 -23.88 47.87
C ASP A 15 22.41 -24.71 49.15
N ARG A 16 21.49 -25.70 49.14
CA ARG A 16 21.30 -26.61 50.26
C ARG A 16 22.50 -27.52 50.46
N ASP A 17 22.96 -28.18 49.41
CA ASP A 17 24.12 -29.08 49.45
C ASP A 17 25.38 -28.34 49.95
N LEU A 18 25.62 -27.13 49.46
CA LEU A 18 26.71 -26.26 49.91
C LEU A 18 26.58 -25.88 51.40
N LYS A 19 25.37 -25.51 51.84
CA LYS A 19 25.12 -25.19 53.25
C LYS A 19 25.36 -26.38 54.18
N ASP A 20 24.91 -27.56 53.78
CA ASP A 20 25.10 -28.79 54.56
C ASP A 20 26.59 -29.13 54.68
N LYS A 21 27.36 -28.98 53.59
CA LYS A 21 28.83 -29.16 53.60
C LYS A 21 29.56 -28.15 54.48
N PHE A 22 29.21 -26.86 54.42
CA PHE A 22 29.80 -25.86 55.32
C PHE A 22 29.51 -26.15 56.79
N THR A 23 28.29 -26.63 57.07
CA THR A 23 27.91 -27.03 58.43
C THR A 23 28.74 -28.23 58.90
N ALA A 24 28.92 -29.23 58.03
CA ALA A 24 29.78 -30.39 58.31
C ALA A 24 31.24 -29.96 58.55
N GLN A 25 31.80 -29.14 57.67
CA GLN A 25 33.15 -28.59 57.82
C GLN A 25 33.35 -27.84 59.13
N THR A 26 32.38 -27.00 59.53
CA THR A 26 32.45 -26.26 60.81
C THR A 26 32.47 -27.21 62.01
N ILE A 27 31.71 -28.30 61.95
CA ILE A 27 31.71 -29.34 62.99
C ILE A 27 33.07 -30.05 63.04
N ASP A 28 33.62 -30.40 61.88
CA ASP A 28 34.90 -31.10 61.78
C ASP A 28 36.07 -30.22 62.24
N GLU A 29 36.09 -28.94 61.86
CA GLU A 29 37.06 -27.94 62.32
C GLU A 29 37.01 -27.80 63.85
N HIS A 30 35.80 -27.65 64.41
CA HIS A 30 35.62 -27.59 65.86
C HIS A 30 36.13 -28.86 66.56
N ALA A 31 35.87 -30.04 65.97
CA ALA A 31 36.32 -31.32 66.53
C ALA A 31 37.85 -31.47 66.48
N ILE A 32 38.51 -30.98 65.42
CA ILE A 32 39.97 -30.95 65.28
C ILE A 32 40.60 -30.02 66.31
N ASP A 33 39.96 -28.89 66.63
CA ASP A 33 40.44 -27.90 67.59
C ASP A 33 40.37 -28.37 69.07
N LEU A 34 39.74 -29.51 69.35
CA LEU A 34 39.64 -30.04 70.71
C LEU A 34 40.99 -30.63 71.19
N THR A 35 41.40 -30.22 72.38
CA THR A 35 42.56 -30.72 73.11
C THR A 35 42.14 -31.38 74.43
N LEU A 36 43.04 -32.15 75.06
CA LEU A 36 42.78 -32.81 76.35
C LEU A 36 42.43 -31.83 77.49
N THR A 37 42.73 -30.55 77.32
CA THR A 37 42.45 -29.50 78.32
C THR A 37 41.07 -28.84 78.16
N ASN A 38 40.30 -29.19 77.12
CA ASN A 38 38.98 -28.63 76.91
C ASN A 38 37.99 -29.12 77.98
N PRO A 39 37.25 -28.24 78.68
CA PRO A 39 36.36 -28.61 79.78
C PRO A 39 35.06 -29.29 79.33
N CYS A 40 34.80 -29.34 78.02
CA CYS A 40 33.60 -29.92 77.41
C CYS A 40 33.76 -31.38 76.96
N LEU A 41 34.83 -32.07 77.35
CA LEU A 41 35.04 -33.48 77.02
C LEU A 41 34.17 -34.39 77.92
N TYR A 42 33.48 -35.36 77.31
CA TYR A 42 32.64 -36.32 78.03
C TYR A 42 32.58 -37.67 77.30
N LEU A 43 32.23 -38.72 78.03
CA LEU A 43 31.98 -40.05 77.46
C LEU A 43 30.50 -40.17 77.08
N LYS A 44 30.22 -40.55 75.83
CA LYS A 44 28.88 -40.80 75.33
C LYS A 44 28.71 -42.28 75.01
N GLU A 45 27.74 -42.93 75.63
CA GLU A 45 27.46 -44.35 75.37
C GLU A 45 26.88 -44.56 73.96
N GLY A 46 27.27 -45.68 73.33
CA GLY A 46 26.72 -46.11 72.03
C GLY A 46 27.25 -45.38 70.79
N VAL A 47 28.25 -44.50 70.91
CA VAL A 47 28.85 -43.78 69.76
C VAL A 47 29.57 -44.66 68.75
N THR A 48 29.95 -45.88 69.14
CA THR A 48 30.62 -46.86 68.27
C THR A 48 29.66 -47.57 67.31
N LYS A 49 28.34 -47.36 67.44
CA LYS A 49 27.34 -47.90 66.51
C LYS A 49 27.15 -46.94 65.33
N ILE A 50 27.22 -47.46 64.11
CA ILE A 50 26.91 -46.68 62.90
C ILE A 50 25.47 -46.17 62.98
N ASN A 51 25.27 -44.87 62.74
CA ASN A 51 23.95 -44.27 62.70
C ASN A 51 23.17 -44.81 61.49
N PRO A 52 21.97 -45.40 61.64
CA PRO A 52 21.19 -45.91 60.51
C PRO A 52 20.85 -44.86 59.43
N ARG A 53 20.99 -43.57 59.74
CA ARG A 53 20.81 -42.45 58.79
C ARG A 53 22.08 -42.05 58.04
N SER A 54 23.24 -42.64 58.33
CA SER A 54 24.48 -42.33 57.64
C SER A 54 24.45 -42.85 56.21
N VAL A 55 25.02 -42.09 55.28
CA VAL A 55 25.24 -42.50 53.89
C VAL A 55 26.68 -42.96 53.70
N SER A 56 26.93 -43.74 52.64
CA SER A 56 28.30 -44.11 52.26
C SER A 56 29.01 -42.92 51.59
N GLU A 57 30.34 -42.89 51.67
CA GLU A 57 31.16 -41.88 51.00
C GLU A 57 30.89 -41.80 49.49
N PRO A 58 30.81 -42.92 48.73
CA PRO A 58 30.45 -42.86 47.31
C PRO A 58 29.08 -42.23 47.05
N PHE A 59 28.10 -42.45 47.94
CA PHE A 59 26.77 -41.86 47.80
C PHE A 59 26.77 -40.35 48.07
N TRP A 60 27.57 -39.89 49.05
CA TRP A 60 27.74 -38.47 49.33
C TRP A 60 28.40 -37.73 48.15
N GLU A 61 29.42 -38.33 47.55
CA GLU A 61 30.07 -37.82 46.34
C GLU A 61 29.07 -37.78 45.18
N GLU A 62 28.39 -38.90 44.89
CA GLU A 62 27.39 -39.00 43.82
C GLU A 62 26.26 -37.96 43.97
N TYR A 63 25.78 -37.73 45.20
CA TYR A 63 24.73 -36.74 45.46
C TYR A 63 25.14 -35.33 45.03
N SER A 64 26.38 -34.94 45.34
CA SER A 64 26.96 -33.66 44.95
C SER A 64 27.12 -33.57 43.43
N ASP A 65 27.65 -34.63 42.84
CA ASP A 65 27.91 -34.79 41.42
C ASP A 65 26.62 -34.65 40.59
N VAL A 66 25.53 -35.27 41.03
CA VAL A 66 24.21 -35.18 40.39
C VAL A 66 23.68 -33.76 40.46
N ASN A 67 23.81 -33.07 41.60
CA ASN A 67 23.35 -31.68 41.75
C ASN A 67 24.12 -30.74 40.81
N ILE A 68 25.45 -30.89 40.72
CA ILE A 68 26.32 -30.12 39.82
C ILE A 68 25.96 -30.38 38.36
N LYS A 69 25.90 -31.66 37.94
CA LYS A 69 25.55 -32.06 36.56
C LYS A 69 24.18 -31.54 36.15
N ASN A 70 23.19 -31.60 37.04
CA ASN A 70 21.85 -31.07 36.77
C ASN A 70 21.88 -29.55 36.61
N ALA A 71 22.56 -28.82 37.49
CA ALA A 71 22.66 -27.36 37.40
C ALA A 71 23.37 -26.92 36.10
N GLU A 72 24.45 -27.59 35.72
CA GLU A 72 25.15 -27.32 34.47
C GLU A 72 24.27 -27.61 33.25
N THR A 73 23.51 -28.71 33.26
CA THR A 73 22.52 -29.02 32.22
C THR A 73 21.49 -27.90 32.08
N GLN A 74 20.92 -27.40 33.20
CA GLN A 74 19.95 -26.32 33.13
C GLN A 74 20.58 -25.00 32.66
N ARG A 75 21.84 -24.73 33.03
CA ARG A 75 22.59 -23.55 32.57
C ARG A 75 22.82 -23.59 31.06
N LEU A 76 23.27 -24.72 30.52
CA LEU A 76 23.48 -24.92 29.08
C LEU A 76 22.16 -24.78 28.30
N ASN A 77 21.08 -25.39 28.79
CA ASN A 77 19.75 -25.23 28.19
C ASN A 77 19.31 -23.75 28.14
N ALA A 78 19.60 -22.97 29.19
CA ALA A 78 19.29 -21.53 29.22
C ALA A 78 20.15 -20.69 28.27
N VAL A 79 21.42 -21.02 28.11
CA VAL A 79 22.28 -20.39 27.10
C VAL A 79 21.77 -20.70 25.69
N GLN A 80 21.49 -21.96 25.40
CA GLN A 80 20.97 -22.36 24.09
C GLN A 80 19.63 -21.67 23.77
N LEU A 81 18.71 -21.61 24.74
CA LEU A 81 17.43 -20.93 24.54
C LEU A 81 17.62 -19.45 24.23
N ARG A 82 18.52 -18.75 24.96
CA ARG A 82 18.82 -17.33 24.67
C ARG A 82 19.40 -17.15 23.27
N ASN A 83 20.35 -17.99 22.86
CA ASN A 83 20.91 -17.93 21.51
C ASN A 83 19.85 -18.13 20.42
N VAL A 84 18.91 -19.05 20.62
CA VAL A 84 17.78 -19.27 19.71
C VAL A 84 16.87 -18.04 19.66
N VAL A 85 16.52 -17.46 20.82
CA VAL A 85 15.70 -16.25 20.92
C VAL A 85 16.39 -15.07 20.22
N ASP A 86 17.67 -14.84 20.47
CA ASP A 86 18.44 -13.76 19.85
C ASP A 86 18.50 -13.93 18.32
N GLY A 87 18.67 -15.17 17.85
CA GLY A 87 18.63 -15.49 16.41
C GLY A 87 17.26 -15.18 15.79
N ILE A 88 16.17 -15.54 16.47
CA ILE A 88 14.81 -15.25 16.02
C ILE A 88 14.56 -13.74 16.00
N LEU A 89 14.94 -13.00 17.05
CA LEU A 89 14.75 -11.56 17.11
C LEU A 89 15.50 -10.84 15.99
N LYS A 90 16.77 -11.20 15.73
CA LYS A 90 17.55 -10.66 14.62
C LYS A 90 16.89 -10.93 13.27
N LYS A 91 16.38 -12.15 13.06
CA LYS A 91 15.66 -12.51 11.85
C LYS A 91 14.39 -11.67 11.69
N ILE A 92 13.58 -11.52 12.74
CA ILE A 92 12.36 -10.71 12.72
C ILE A 92 12.68 -9.26 12.35
N VAL A 93 13.71 -8.67 12.96
CA VAL A 93 14.12 -7.29 12.66
C VAL A 93 14.53 -7.14 11.19
N ASN A 94 15.30 -8.08 10.65
CA ASN A 94 15.69 -8.07 9.25
C ASN A 94 14.48 -8.24 8.30
N ASP A 95 13.60 -9.19 8.60
CA ASP A 95 12.39 -9.45 7.81
C ASP A 95 11.46 -8.22 7.81
N LEU A 96 11.32 -7.53 8.95
CA LEU A 96 10.56 -6.27 9.05
C LEU A 96 11.19 -5.16 8.22
N LYS A 97 12.52 -4.99 8.26
CA LYS A 97 13.23 -4.00 7.44
C LYS A 97 13.02 -4.26 5.95
N GLN A 98 13.16 -5.52 5.53
CA GLN A 98 12.94 -5.91 4.15
C GLN A 98 11.49 -5.67 3.71
N ALA A 99 10.51 -6.01 4.56
CA ALA A 99 9.10 -5.77 4.28
C ALA A 99 8.79 -4.27 4.12
N VAL A 100 9.36 -3.43 5.00
CA VAL A 100 9.26 -1.96 4.89
C VAL A 100 9.94 -1.48 3.61
N GLU A 101 11.14 -1.93 3.27
CA GLU A 101 11.79 -1.48 2.04
C GLU A 101 11.01 -1.89 0.79
N GLN A 102 10.58 -3.15 0.71
CA GLN A 102 9.85 -3.69 -0.44
C GLN A 102 8.53 -2.96 -0.65
N THR A 103 7.76 -2.76 0.42
CA THR A 103 6.50 -2.03 0.30
C THR A 103 6.75 -0.55 -0.02
N SER A 104 7.89 0.06 0.37
CA SER A 104 8.21 1.47 0.06
C SER A 104 8.40 1.65 -1.42
N ARG A 105 9.21 0.78 -2.01
CA ARG A 105 9.41 0.73 -3.46
C ARG A 105 8.10 0.49 -4.22
N SER A 106 7.20 -0.32 -3.66
CA SER A 106 5.86 -0.54 -4.24
C SER A 106 5.01 0.73 -4.24
N PHE A 107 5.01 1.51 -3.14
CA PHE A 107 4.35 2.82 -3.11
C PHE A 107 4.96 3.79 -4.11
N ASP A 108 6.30 3.91 -4.13
CA ASP A 108 6.99 4.81 -5.07
C ASP A 108 6.59 4.52 -6.52
N ARG A 109 6.56 3.23 -6.87
CA ARG A 109 6.13 2.76 -8.19
C ARG A 109 4.67 3.11 -8.46
N ARG A 110 3.73 2.82 -7.54
CA ARG A 110 2.30 3.10 -7.74
C ARG A 110 1.99 4.58 -7.83
N ILE A 111 2.68 5.41 -7.04
CA ILE A 111 2.58 6.88 -7.09
C ILE A 111 3.07 7.37 -8.46
N PHE A 112 4.22 6.88 -8.93
CA PHE A 112 4.75 7.21 -10.25
C PHE A 112 3.79 6.82 -11.38
N GLU A 113 3.30 5.58 -11.38
CA GLU A 113 2.33 5.08 -12.36
C GLU A 113 1.03 5.90 -12.34
N SER A 114 0.55 6.28 -11.15
CA SER A 114 -0.66 7.12 -11.00
C SER A 114 -0.46 8.54 -11.53
N LYS A 115 0.71 9.15 -11.28
CA LYS A 115 1.08 10.46 -11.84
C LYS A 115 1.18 10.39 -13.36
N GLN A 116 1.78 9.33 -13.92
CA GLN A 116 1.85 9.16 -15.37
C GLN A 116 0.46 8.97 -16.00
N ALA A 117 -0.42 8.18 -15.36
CA ALA A 117 -1.80 8.01 -15.82
C ALA A 117 -2.57 9.34 -15.79
N LYS A 118 -2.42 10.12 -14.71
CA LYS A 118 -2.98 11.48 -14.62
C LYS A 118 -2.49 12.37 -15.76
N GLN A 119 -1.19 12.38 -16.04
CA GLN A 119 -0.62 13.20 -17.12
C GLN A 119 -1.26 12.88 -18.47
N LYS A 120 -1.46 11.59 -18.77
CA LYS A 120 -2.12 11.15 -20.01
C LYS A 120 -3.57 11.61 -20.09
N LEU A 121 -4.31 11.60 -18.98
CA LEU A 121 -5.67 12.13 -18.95
C LEU A 121 -5.67 13.65 -19.20
N GLU A 122 -4.73 14.40 -18.62
CA GLU A 122 -4.58 15.83 -18.88
C GLU A 122 -4.21 16.13 -20.34
N ASP A 123 -3.36 15.29 -20.96
CA ASP A 123 -3.08 15.37 -22.41
C ASP A 123 -4.36 15.16 -23.23
N GLN A 124 -5.15 14.14 -22.91
CA GLN A 124 -6.42 13.87 -23.59
C GLN A 124 -7.43 15.01 -23.44
N VAL A 125 -7.52 15.64 -22.25
CA VAL A 125 -8.36 16.83 -22.05
C VAL A 125 -7.89 17.98 -22.95
N ARG A 126 -6.58 18.19 -23.13
CA ARG A 126 -6.07 19.21 -24.05
C ARG A 126 -6.46 18.91 -25.50
N GLU A 127 -6.33 17.66 -25.93
CA GLU A 127 -6.73 17.22 -27.27
C GLU A 127 -8.23 17.42 -27.51
N VAL A 128 -9.08 17.00 -26.56
CA VAL A 128 -10.54 17.16 -26.66
C VAL A 128 -10.93 18.65 -26.72
N ASN A 129 -10.30 19.51 -25.92
CA ASN A 129 -10.55 20.96 -25.98
C ASN A 129 -10.19 21.55 -27.35
N LEU A 130 -9.09 21.09 -27.96
CA LEU A 130 -8.73 21.52 -29.32
C LEU A 130 -9.78 21.08 -30.34
N LEU A 131 -10.26 19.84 -30.25
CA LEU A 131 -11.31 19.31 -31.13
C LEU A 131 -12.63 20.06 -30.97
N ILE A 132 -13.03 20.37 -29.72
CA ILE A 132 -14.20 21.21 -29.41
C ILE A 132 -14.07 22.55 -30.13
N HIS A 133 -12.95 23.25 -29.95
CA HIS A 133 -12.73 24.55 -30.55
C HIS A 133 -12.79 24.51 -32.08
N GLN A 134 -12.13 23.52 -32.71
CA GLN A 134 -12.18 23.33 -34.16
C GLN A 134 -13.60 23.07 -34.66
N LEU A 135 -14.39 22.30 -33.90
CA LEU A 135 -15.76 21.97 -34.27
C LEU A 135 -16.69 23.19 -34.13
N GLU A 136 -16.50 24.02 -33.10
CA GLU A 136 -17.22 25.29 -32.94
C GLU A 136 -16.96 26.25 -34.12
N GLU A 137 -15.70 26.38 -34.56
CA GLU A 137 -15.36 27.20 -35.73
C GLU A 137 -15.95 26.64 -37.03
N ASN A 138 -15.97 25.31 -37.17
CA ASN A 138 -16.62 24.65 -38.30
C ASN A 138 -18.14 24.89 -38.29
N ILE A 139 -18.79 24.81 -37.13
CA ILE A 139 -20.22 25.14 -36.95
C ILE A 139 -20.49 26.56 -37.45
N LYS A 140 -19.74 27.56 -36.95
CA LYS A 140 -19.88 28.97 -37.39
C LYS A 140 -19.71 29.12 -38.91
N THR A 141 -18.78 28.38 -39.50
CA THR A 141 -18.52 28.38 -40.94
C THR A 141 -19.69 27.80 -41.73
N VAL A 142 -20.24 26.67 -41.29
CA VAL A 142 -21.39 26.01 -41.93
C VAL A 142 -22.65 26.88 -41.81
N GLU A 143 -22.92 27.44 -40.63
CA GLU A 143 -24.03 28.37 -40.42
C GLU A 143 -23.94 29.59 -41.36
N LYS A 144 -22.74 30.14 -41.55
CA LYS A 144 -22.52 31.23 -42.50
C LYS A 144 -22.81 30.78 -43.93
N ALA A 145 -22.33 29.61 -44.33
CA ALA A 145 -22.58 29.06 -45.67
C ALA A 145 -24.08 28.84 -45.93
N ILE A 146 -24.84 28.38 -44.93
CA ILE A 146 -26.31 28.27 -45.01
C ILE A 146 -26.92 29.65 -45.24
N ARG A 147 -26.60 30.64 -44.41
CA ARG A 147 -27.12 32.02 -44.56
C ARG A 147 -26.80 32.61 -45.93
N ASP A 148 -25.58 32.42 -46.43
CA ASP A 148 -25.17 32.92 -47.74
C ASP A 148 -25.99 32.23 -48.85
N LYS A 149 -26.19 30.90 -48.77
CA LYS A 149 -27.05 30.15 -49.72
C LYS A 149 -28.51 30.60 -49.67
N GLU A 150 -29.06 30.88 -48.50
CA GLU A 150 -30.42 31.43 -48.36
C GLU A 150 -30.58 32.78 -49.06
N GLN A 151 -29.54 33.64 -49.07
CA GLN A 151 -29.58 34.90 -49.83
C GLN A 151 -29.63 34.66 -51.34
N TYR A 152 -28.84 33.69 -51.86
CA TYR A 152 -28.90 33.30 -53.26
C TYR A 152 -30.25 32.67 -53.63
N LEU A 153 -30.82 31.86 -52.73
CA LEU A 153 -32.15 31.27 -52.89
C LEU A 153 -33.22 32.36 -53.02
N LYS A 154 -33.22 33.34 -52.10
CA LYS A 154 -34.13 34.50 -52.15
C LYS A 154 -34.02 35.25 -53.48
N LEU A 155 -32.79 35.51 -53.93
CA LEU A 155 -32.55 36.18 -55.22
C LEU A 155 -33.13 35.39 -56.40
N ALA A 156 -32.91 34.07 -56.44
CA ALA A 156 -33.45 33.20 -57.50
C ALA A 156 -34.98 33.16 -57.48
N HIS A 157 -35.61 33.04 -56.30
CA HIS A 157 -37.06 33.13 -56.14
C HIS A 157 -37.61 34.46 -56.63
N THR A 158 -37.04 35.58 -56.21
CA THR A 158 -37.50 36.91 -56.65
C THR A 158 -37.38 37.08 -58.17
N ARG A 159 -36.28 36.59 -58.78
CA ARG A 159 -36.11 36.62 -60.24
C ARG A 159 -37.17 35.77 -60.95
N LEU A 160 -37.48 34.60 -60.43
CA LEU A 160 -38.49 33.71 -60.99
C LEU A 160 -39.91 34.31 -60.86
N ASP A 161 -40.23 34.90 -59.71
CA ASP A 161 -41.51 35.56 -59.45
C ASP A 161 -41.75 36.73 -60.40
N ILE A 162 -40.77 37.62 -60.56
CA ILE A 162 -40.85 38.76 -61.51
C ILE A 162 -41.10 38.27 -62.93
N ARG A 163 -40.47 37.17 -63.36
CA ARG A 163 -40.73 36.59 -64.70
C ARG A 163 -42.13 36.01 -64.82
N GLY A 164 -42.70 35.51 -63.73
CA GLY A 164 -44.09 35.07 -63.64
C GLY A 164 -45.13 36.17 -63.85
N GLN A 165 -44.73 37.44 -63.77
CA GLN A 165 -45.60 38.60 -63.96
C GLN A 165 -45.71 39.07 -65.42
N ARG A 166 -45.06 38.38 -66.37
CA ARG A 166 -45.13 38.73 -67.80
C ARG A 166 -46.58 38.58 -68.32
N PRO A 167 -47.09 39.53 -69.12
CA PRO A 167 -48.49 39.50 -69.56
C PRO A 167 -48.72 38.58 -70.76
N ASN A 168 -49.88 37.92 -70.79
CA ASN A 168 -50.41 37.20 -71.96
C ASN A 168 -49.39 36.22 -72.59
N VAL A 169 -49.11 36.38 -73.89
CA VAL A 169 -48.22 35.52 -74.68
C VAL A 169 -46.74 35.67 -74.29
N GLU A 170 -46.37 36.76 -73.61
CA GLU A 170 -44.99 36.97 -73.13
C GLU A 170 -44.65 36.08 -71.91
N LEU A 171 -45.65 35.43 -71.28
CA LEU A 171 -45.44 34.44 -70.22
C LEU A 171 -44.92 33.12 -70.79
N VAL A 172 -43.68 33.15 -71.26
CA VAL A 172 -43.03 32.02 -71.94
C VAL A 172 -42.20 31.20 -70.98
N TYR A 173 -42.36 29.88 -71.04
CA TYR A 173 -41.50 28.91 -70.37
C TYR A 173 -40.18 28.70 -71.12
N ASP A 174 -39.38 29.75 -71.16
CA ASP A 174 -38.12 29.84 -71.90
C ASP A 174 -36.91 29.26 -71.12
N ALA A 175 -35.74 29.25 -71.76
CA ALA A 175 -34.53 28.67 -71.18
C ALA A 175 -34.11 29.34 -69.85
N PRO A 176 -34.13 30.68 -69.69
CA PRO A 176 -33.84 31.30 -68.39
C PRO A 176 -34.82 30.90 -67.29
N GLN A 177 -36.12 30.76 -67.61
CA GLN A 177 -37.11 30.34 -66.61
C GLN A 177 -36.87 28.90 -66.14
N LYS A 178 -36.56 27.98 -67.07
CA LYS A 178 -36.16 26.60 -66.75
C LYS A 178 -34.94 26.56 -65.84
N ARG A 179 -33.88 27.31 -66.19
CA ARG A 179 -32.63 27.32 -65.43
C ARG A 179 -32.80 27.88 -64.01
N LEU A 180 -33.64 28.91 -63.83
CA LEU A 180 -33.95 29.45 -62.50
C LEU A 180 -34.66 28.42 -61.60
N ILE A 181 -35.59 27.62 -62.15
CA ILE A 181 -36.26 26.56 -61.40
C ILE A 181 -35.27 25.47 -60.99
N GLU A 182 -34.36 25.08 -61.90
CA GLU A 182 -33.28 24.14 -61.59
C GLU A 182 -32.34 24.70 -60.52
N GLU A 183 -31.94 25.97 -60.64
CA GLU A 183 -31.06 26.65 -59.68
C GLU A 183 -31.67 26.70 -58.27
N ILE A 184 -32.97 27.02 -58.16
CA ILE A 184 -33.68 26.98 -56.88
C ILE A 184 -33.59 25.59 -56.25
N ARG A 185 -33.92 24.54 -57.01
CA ARG A 185 -33.85 23.14 -56.52
C ARG A 185 -32.45 22.74 -56.09
N GLU A 186 -31.43 23.14 -56.85
CA GLU A 186 -30.02 22.91 -56.52
C GLU A 186 -29.64 23.60 -55.20
N ILE A 187 -30.03 24.86 -55.02
CA ILE A 187 -29.71 25.62 -53.81
C ILE A 187 -30.46 25.06 -52.59
N GLU A 188 -31.74 24.71 -52.72
CA GLU A 188 -32.54 24.07 -51.66
C GLU A 188 -31.90 22.76 -51.19
N TYR A 189 -31.47 21.92 -52.14
CA TYR A 189 -30.78 20.66 -51.83
C TYR A 189 -29.45 20.90 -51.09
N GLU A 190 -28.66 21.88 -51.53
CA GLU A 190 -27.40 22.23 -50.88
C GLU A 190 -27.61 22.78 -49.46
N ILE A 191 -28.64 23.60 -49.23
CA ILE A 191 -29.01 24.10 -47.90
C ILE A 191 -29.39 22.93 -46.98
N GLN A 192 -30.24 22.02 -47.46
CA GLN A 192 -30.64 20.85 -46.69
C GLN A 192 -29.42 20.01 -46.27
N ARG A 193 -28.50 19.73 -47.20
CA ARG A 193 -27.28 18.97 -46.91
C ARG A 193 -26.37 19.68 -45.90
N LEU A 194 -26.29 21.02 -45.95
CA LEU A 194 -25.53 21.78 -44.97
C LEU A 194 -26.19 21.75 -43.59
N GLN A 195 -27.53 21.78 -43.52
CA GLN A 195 -28.27 21.67 -42.28
C GLN A 195 -28.07 20.30 -41.61
N GLU A 196 -28.14 19.21 -42.39
CA GLU A 196 -27.86 17.86 -41.89
C GLU A 196 -26.44 17.76 -41.28
N ARG A 197 -25.44 18.34 -41.95
CA ARG A 197 -24.05 18.40 -41.43
C ARG A 197 -23.92 19.26 -40.18
N LEU A 198 -24.69 20.34 -40.08
CA LEU A 198 -24.72 21.21 -38.91
C LEU A 198 -25.29 20.47 -37.70
N ASP A 199 -26.38 19.74 -37.89
CA ASP A 199 -27.01 18.93 -36.84
C ASP A 199 -26.05 17.82 -36.35
N GLU A 200 -25.37 17.14 -37.27
CA GLU A 200 -24.32 16.18 -36.92
C GLU A 200 -23.18 16.82 -36.12
N ALA A 201 -22.74 18.01 -36.51
CA ALA A 201 -21.68 18.73 -35.82
C ALA A 201 -22.10 19.11 -34.39
N HIS A 202 -23.33 19.58 -34.18
CA HIS A 202 -23.85 19.86 -32.84
C HIS A 202 -23.93 18.61 -31.96
N VAL A 203 -24.36 17.47 -32.51
CA VAL A 203 -24.38 16.20 -31.78
C VAL A 203 -22.96 15.79 -31.37
N ARG A 204 -21.98 15.89 -32.29
CA ARG A 204 -20.58 15.59 -32.00
C ARG A 204 -20.01 16.51 -30.92
N LEU A 205 -20.32 17.80 -30.96
CA LEU A 205 -19.87 18.78 -29.96
C LEU A 205 -20.37 18.40 -28.56
N LYS A 206 -21.67 18.08 -28.44
CA LYS A 206 -22.26 17.63 -27.18
C LYS A 206 -21.62 16.35 -26.63
N ASN A 207 -21.24 15.42 -27.51
CA ASN A 207 -20.54 14.21 -27.10
C ASN A 207 -19.13 14.52 -26.58
N LEU A 208 -18.38 15.38 -27.27
CA LEU A 208 -17.05 15.81 -26.83
C LEU A 208 -17.10 16.53 -25.47
N ASP A 209 -18.09 17.39 -25.23
CA ASP A 209 -18.28 18.05 -23.93
C ASP A 209 -18.53 17.03 -22.82
N ARG A 210 -19.33 15.99 -23.10
CA ARG A 210 -19.56 14.90 -22.14
C ARG A 210 -18.28 14.12 -21.86
N ASP A 211 -17.52 13.77 -22.90
CA ASP A 211 -16.27 13.02 -22.75
C ASP A 211 -15.24 13.83 -21.96
N LYS A 212 -15.16 15.14 -22.19
CA LYS A 212 -14.34 16.06 -21.40
C LYS A 212 -14.70 16.02 -19.92
N LEU A 213 -15.98 16.10 -19.56
CA LEU A 213 -16.42 16.05 -18.16
C LEU A 213 -16.03 14.72 -17.48
N ILE A 214 -16.08 13.60 -18.22
CA ILE A 214 -15.65 12.29 -17.72
C ILE A 214 -14.15 12.30 -17.45
N LEU A 215 -13.34 12.79 -18.40
CA LEU A 215 -11.89 12.88 -18.23
C LEU A 215 -11.49 13.78 -17.06
N GLU A 216 -12.16 14.93 -16.88
CA GLU A 216 -11.92 15.85 -15.76
C GLU A 216 -12.21 15.17 -14.40
N LYS A 217 -13.29 14.39 -14.32
CA LYS A 217 -13.62 13.60 -13.12
C LYS A 217 -12.59 12.50 -12.85
N ASP A 218 -12.08 11.84 -13.89
CA ASP A 218 -11.04 10.84 -13.74
C ASP A 218 -9.72 11.46 -13.26
N ILE A 219 -9.38 12.67 -13.73
CA ILE A 219 -8.24 13.45 -13.22
C ILE A 219 -8.42 13.78 -11.73
N GLU A 220 -9.60 14.23 -11.32
CA GLU A 220 -9.91 14.49 -9.90
C GLU A 220 -9.73 13.23 -9.05
N THR A 221 -10.23 12.09 -9.54
CA THR A 221 -10.06 10.80 -8.87
C THR A 221 -8.58 10.42 -8.74
N LYS A 222 -7.78 10.67 -9.79
CA LYS A 222 -6.32 10.45 -9.74
C LYS A 222 -5.61 11.39 -8.79
N ASN A 223 -6.01 12.66 -8.70
CA ASN A 223 -5.49 13.60 -7.71
C ASN A 223 -5.71 13.08 -6.29
N ASN A 224 -6.92 12.63 -5.98
CA ASN A 224 -7.23 12.07 -4.66
C ASN A 224 -6.43 10.79 -4.37
N THR A 225 -6.31 9.91 -5.37
CA THR A 225 -5.49 8.68 -5.23
C THR A 225 -4.04 9.01 -4.93
N ILE A 226 -3.45 9.96 -5.68
CA ILE A 226 -2.06 10.39 -5.48
C ILE A 226 -1.90 11.02 -4.10
N PHE A 227 -2.83 11.88 -3.67
CA PHE A 227 -2.78 12.50 -2.35
C PHE A 227 -2.77 11.46 -1.23
N VAL A 228 -3.69 10.49 -1.27
CA VAL A 228 -3.76 9.42 -0.26
C VAL A 228 -2.50 8.56 -0.25
N ASP A 229 -2.02 8.13 -1.42
CA ASP A 229 -0.86 7.24 -1.50
C ASP A 229 0.44 7.98 -1.14
N GLU A 230 0.64 9.19 -1.63
CA GLU A 230 1.89 9.95 -1.47
C GLU A 230 1.97 10.69 -0.14
N VAL A 231 0.93 11.45 0.23
CA VAL A 231 0.96 12.33 1.40
C VAL A 231 0.58 11.55 2.66
N GLU A 232 -0.61 10.96 2.69
CA GLU A 232 -1.13 10.29 3.89
C GLU A 232 -0.36 9.00 4.19
N CYS A 233 -0.27 8.11 3.20
CA CYS A 233 0.32 6.78 3.39
C CYS A 233 1.84 6.83 3.37
N HIS A 234 2.44 7.23 2.24
CA HIS A 234 3.88 7.09 2.03
C HIS A 234 4.71 8.10 2.84
N GLN A 235 4.36 9.39 2.80
CA GLN A 235 5.09 10.42 3.54
C GLN A 235 4.68 10.51 5.02
N GLY A 236 3.41 10.28 5.35
CA GLY A 236 2.89 10.32 6.71
C GLY A 236 3.15 9.03 7.48
N LEU A 237 2.28 8.03 7.29
CA LEU A 237 2.27 6.80 8.10
C LEU A 237 3.55 5.98 7.98
N ARG A 238 4.11 5.92 6.77
CA ARG A 238 5.16 4.97 6.43
C ARG A 238 6.56 5.47 6.78
N LYS A 239 6.89 6.73 6.51
CA LYS A 239 8.17 7.31 6.95
C LYS A 239 8.29 7.40 8.47
N ALA A 240 7.17 7.37 9.20
CA ALA A 240 7.16 7.27 10.66
C ALA A 240 7.59 5.90 11.19
N ILE A 241 7.64 4.85 10.35
CA ILE A 241 8.10 3.52 10.76
C ILE A 241 9.62 3.56 10.99
N SER A 242 10.01 3.57 12.25
CA SER A 242 11.41 3.45 12.68
C SER A 242 11.64 2.05 13.27
N ILE A 243 12.50 1.26 12.61
CA ILE A 243 12.95 -0.02 13.15
C ILE A 243 14.33 0.22 13.77
N VAL A 244 14.38 0.30 15.10
CA VAL A 244 15.62 0.46 15.86
C VAL A 244 16.45 -0.82 15.76
N ASP A 245 17.77 -0.67 15.64
CA ASP A 245 18.70 -1.80 15.68
C ASP A 245 18.73 -2.42 17.09
N TRP A 246 18.56 -3.74 17.15
CA TRP A 246 18.64 -4.58 18.35
C TRP A 246 19.98 -5.30 18.44
#